data_AF-A0A915KPI0-F1
#
_entry.id   AF-A0A915KPI0-F1
#
_cell.length_a   1.000
_cell.length_b   1.000
_cell.length_c   1.000
_cell.angle_alpha   90.00
_cell.angle_beta   90.00
_cell.angle_gamma   90.00
#
_symmetry.space_group_name_H-M   'P 1'
#
loop_
_entity.id
_entity.type
_entity.pdbx_description
1 polymer ?
#
loop_
_entity_poly.entity_id
_entity_poly.type
_entity_poly.pdbx_seq_one_letter_code
_entity_poly.pdbx_strand_id
1 'polypeptide(L)'
;MSIISFWANNDDPKKDRIVFRIYGAKTELIIDRKCEQLCMNIAFRNDLSPPLYCTFDNGIVYGFVPGRVIDTKGVRDITISRLIARKLAKFHSIKISQYIENKMLDFHIPVFFRLIRRFLAAWKDRFGDPSSQNKFVGTFVSKADIELEVVFIEAAFERLKSPVVFCHNDLLLNNIIYNNNEIGFIDFEYAGPNFQSFDIANHFAEFAGFASILGNLGDCSQIDFNYLE
;
A
#
# COMPACT_ATOMS: atom_id res chain seq x y z
N MET A 1 -10.20 -6.61 -7.93
CA MET A 1 -9.10 -7.49 -7.52
C MET A 1 -9.70 -8.79 -7.03
N SER A 2 -9.15 -9.93 -7.44
CA SER A 2 -9.65 -11.25 -7.02
C SER A 2 -8.50 -12.07 -6.45
N ILE A 3 -8.71 -12.60 -5.25
CA ILE A 3 -7.74 -13.45 -4.55
C ILE A 3 -8.34 -14.84 -4.45
N ILE A 4 -7.63 -15.84 -4.95
CA ILE A 4 -7.99 -17.25 -4.82
C ILE A 4 -6.85 -17.95 -4.08
N SER A 5 -7.18 -18.66 -3.01
CA SER A 5 -6.21 -19.48 -2.27
C SER A 5 -6.45 -20.95 -2.58
N PHE A 6 -5.37 -21.70 -2.83
CA PHE A 6 -5.42 -23.13 -3.13
C PHE A 6 -4.54 -23.92 -2.18
N TRP A 7 -4.90 -25.20 -2.01
CA TRP A 7 -4.09 -26.20 -1.34
C TRP A 7 -3.21 -26.87 -2.40
N ALA A 8 -1.90 -26.79 -2.25
CA ALA A 8 -0.94 -27.42 -3.14
C ALA A 8 -0.69 -28.89 -2.78
N ASN A 9 -1.12 -29.37 -1.60
CA ASN A 9 -0.91 -30.75 -1.16
C ASN A 9 -1.99 -31.22 -0.17
N ASN A 10 -2.39 -32.49 -0.28
CA ASN A 10 -3.46 -33.08 0.54
C ASN A 10 -2.98 -33.59 1.92
N ASP A 11 -1.68 -33.71 2.14
CA ASP A 11 -1.14 -34.41 3.32
C ASP A 11 -0.86 -33.48 4.52
N ASP A 12 -0.64 -32.18 4.31
CA ASP A 12 -0.67 -31.14 5.35
C ASP A 12 -1.34 -29.87 4.82
N PRO A 13 -2.65 -29.68 5.10
CA PRO A 13 -3.40 -28.53 4.62
C PRO A 13 -2.74 -27.19 5.03
N LYS A 14 -2.03 -27.14 6.17
CA LYS A 14 -1.51 -25.87 6.68
C LYS A 14 -0.17 -25.46 6.06
N LYS A 15 0.64 -26.41 5.54
CA LYS A 15 1.98 -26.13 5.03
C LYS A 15 2.05 -25.72 3.57
N ASP A 16 1.12 -26.19 2.74
CA ASP A 16 1.23 -26.03 1.29
C ASP A 16 0.07 -25.18 0.75
N ARG A 17 -0.05 -23.92 1.20
CA ARG A 17 -1.02 -22.98 0.65
C ARG A 17 -0.34 -21.88 -0.15
N ILE A 18 -0.87 -21.65 -1.35
CA ILE A 18 -0.43 -20.58 -2.25
C ILE A 18 -1.60 -19.66 -2.58
N VAL A 19 -1.26 -18.41 -2.86
CA VAL A 19 -2.22 -17.36 -3.18
C VAL A 19 -2.04 -16.97 -4.64
N PHE A 20 -3.11 -17.09 -5.42
CA PHE A 20 -3.21 -16.50 -6.75
C PHE A 20 -3.91 -15.14 -6.61
N ARG A 21 -3.25 -14.11 -7.12
CA ARG A 21 -3.76 -12.75 -7.07
C ARG A 21 -3.85 -12.19 -8.47
N ILE A 22 -5.08 -11.92 -8.90
CA ILE A 22 -5.39 -11.32 -10.19
C ILE A 22 -5.54 -9.81 -10.00
N TYR A 23 -4.76 -9.05 -10.78
CA TYR A 23 -4.77 -7.60 -10.75
C TYR A 23 -6.14 -7.03 -11.17
N GLY A 24 -6.51 -5.89 -10.59
CA GLY A 24 -7.68 -5.16 -11.05
C GLY A 24 -7.45 -4.53 -12.43
N ALA A 25 -8.51 -4.39 -13.22
CA ALA A 25 -8.44 -3.69 -14.50
C ALA A 25 -7.93 -2.26 -14.30
N LYS A 26 -7.03 -1.81 -15.20
CA LYS A 26 -6.47 -0.45 -15.23
C LYS A 26 -5.63 -0.06 -14.00
N THR A 27 -5.31 -0.99 -13.10
CA THR A 27 -4.49 -0.71 -11.91
C THR A 27 -3.02 -0.45 -12.26
N GLU A 28 -2.54 -0.94 -13.40
CA GLU A 28 -1.23 -0.65 -13.98
C GLU A 28 -1.01 0.85 -14.26
N LEU A 29 -2.10 1.63 -14.39
CA LEU A 29 -2.05 3.08 -14.56
C LEU A 29 -1.58 3.81 -13.31
N ILE A 30 -1.50 3.14 -12.16
CA ILE A 30 -1.05 3.72 -10.88
C ILE A 30 0.03 2.85 -10.22
N ILE A 31 -0.04 1.54 -10.39
CA ILE A 31 0.82 0.58 -9.71
C ILE A 31 1.96 0.13 -10.61
N ASP A 32 3.20 0.20 -10.10
CA ASP A 32 4.37 -0.35 -10.77
C ASP A 32 4.58 -1.82 -10.35
N ARG A 33 4.20 -2.74 -11.24
CA ARG A 33 4.29 -4.18 -10.99
C ARG A 33 5.72 -4.69 -10.85
N LYS A 34 6.69 -4.06 -11.50
CA LYS A 34 8.11 -4.43 -11.35
C LYS A 34 8.63 -4.01 -9.97
N CYS A 35 8.26 -2.81 -9.53
CA CYS A 35 8.60 -2.32 -8.20
C CYS A 35 7.98 -3.23 -7.12
N GLU A 36 6.70 -3.58 -7.25
CA GLU A 36 6.02 -4.51 -6.36
C GLU A 36 6.77 -5.85 -6.24
N GLN A 37 7.07 -6.49 -7.37
CA GLN A 37 7.76 -7.79 -7.38
C GLN A 37 9.14 -7.70 -6.73
N LEU A 38 9.87 -6.61 -6.98
CA LEU A 38 11.16 -6.38 -6.35
C LEU A 38 11.03 -6.16 -4.85
N CYS A 39 10.07 -5.35 -4.39
CA CYS A 39 9.81 -5.13 -2.97
C CYS A 39 9.40 -6.42 -2.25
N MET A 40 8.57 -7.27 -2.87
CA MET A 40 8.24 -8.60 -2.34
C MET A 40 9.48 -9.47 -2.16
N ASN A 41 10.38 -9.49 -3.16
CA ASN A 41 11.64 -10.24 -3.08
C ASN A 41 12.60 -9.69 -2.02
N ILE A 42 12.67 -8.36 -1.86
CA ILE A 42 13.48 -7.72 -0.81
C ILE A 42 12.95 -8.12 0.57
N ALA A 43 11.64 -8.03 0.78
CA ALA A 43 11.02 -8.44 2.04
C ALA A 43 11.24 -9.93 2.33
N PHE A 44 11.14 -10.80 1.31
CA PHE A 44 11.34 -12.25 1.46
C PHE A 44 12.78 -12.57 1.89
N ARG A 45 13.79 -11.94 1.27
CA ARG A 45 15.21 -12.10 1.64
C ARG A 45 15.54 -11.64 3.06
N ASN A 46 14.63 -10.91 3.72
CA ASN A 46 14.77 -10.45 5.09
C ASN A 46 13.78 -11.14 6.04
N ASP A 47 13.15 -12.25 5.63
CA ASP A 47 12.17 -13.01 6.41
C ASP A 47 10.91 -12.18 6.82
N LEU A 48 10.50 -11.26 5.96
CA LEU A 48 9.39 -10.33 6.22
C LEU A 48 8.16 -10.54 5.34
N SER A 49 8.28 -11.30 4.26
CA SER A 49 7.17 -11.71 3.39
C SER A 49 7.32 -13.18 2.97
N PRO A 50 6.24 -13.85 2.55
CA PRO A 50 6.34 -15.15 1.90
C PRO A 50 7.04 -15.06 0.53
N PRO A 51 7.54 -16.18 -0.02
CA PRO A 51 8.16 -16.19 -1.34
C PRO A 51 7.16 -15.83 -2.44
N LEU A 52 7.64 -15.08 -3.44
CA LEU A 52 6.98 -14.92 -4.73
C LEU A 52 7.37 -16.11 -5.61
N TYR A 53 6.41 -16.96 -5.98
CA TYR A 53 6.67 -18.17 -6.75
C TYR A 53 6.74 -17.90 -8.25
N CYS A 54 5.78 -17.15 -8.79
CA CYS A 54 5.77 -16.76 -10.19
C CYS A 54 4.92 -15.52 -10.44
N THR A 55 5.05 -14.98 -11.64
CA THR A 55 4.32 -13.83 -12.16
C THR A 55 3.74 -14.20 -13.52
N PHE A 56 2.64 -13.57 -13.89
CA PHE A 56 1.98 -13.72 -15.20
C PHE A 56 1.33 -12.39 -15.58
N ASP A 57 0.86 -12.26 -16.83
CA ASP A 57 0.50 -10.96 -17.42
C ASP A 57 -0.49 -10.13 -16.58
N ASN A 58 -1.42 -10.80 -15.90
CA ASN A 58 -2.44 -10.15 -15.08
C ASN A 58 -2.40 -10.55 -13.59
N GLY A 59 -1.26 -11.02 -13.07
CA GLY A 59 -1.18 -11.36 -11.65
C GLY A 59 0.11 -12.03 -11.17
N ILE A 60 0.04 -12.51 -9.93
CA ILE A 60 1.16 -13.14 -9.24
C ILE A 60 0.71 -14.34 -8.40
N VAL A 61 1.66 -15.24 -8.13
CA VAL A 61 1.50 -16.35 -7.19
C VAL A 61 2.54 -16.24 -6.09
N TYR A 62 2.11 -16.24 -4.83
CA TYR A 62 3.00 -16.13 -3.67
C TYR A 62 2.52 -17.00 -2.49
N GLY A 63 3.38 -17.21 -1.50
CA GLY A 63 3.07 -18.03 -0.34
C GLY A 63 1.95 -17.45 0.52
N PHE A 64 1.11 -18.34 1.08
CA PHE A 64 0.06 -17.95 2.00
C PHE A 64 0.62 -17.58 3.38
N VAL A 65 0.14 -16.48 3.95
CA VAL A 65 0.46 -16.08 5.32
C VAL A 65 -0.67 -16.57 6.25
N PRO A 66 -0.42 -17.55 7.15
CA PRO A 66 -1.45 -18.07 8.02
C PRO A 66 -1.83 -17.07 9.12
N GLY A 67 -3.12 -16.94 9.38
CA GLY A 67 -3.65 -16.12 10.46
C GLY A 67 -4.97 -15.49 10.09
N ARG A 68 -5.36 -14.47 10.86
CA ARG A 68 -6.52 -13.62 10.60
C ARG A 68 -6.07 -12.19 10.35
N VAL A 69 -6.78 -11.48 9.49
CA VAL A 69 -6.65 -10.02 9.41
C VAL A 69 -6.99 -9.39 10.76
N ILE A 70 -6.34 -8.28 11.09
CA ILE A 70 -6.70 -7.52 12.29
C ILE A 70 -7.88 -6.60 12.00
N ASP A 71 -8.56 -6.18 13.06
CA ASP A 71 -9.62 -5.17 13.04
C ASP A 71 -9.22 -4.00 13.96
N THR A 72 -10.12 -3.04 14.12
CA THR A 72 -9.88 -1.86 14.99
C THR A 72 -9.67 -2.25 16.45
N LYS A 73 -10.26 -3.36 16.91
CA LYS A 73 -10.00 -3.89 18.26
C LYS A 73 -8.60 -4.46 18.36
N GLY A 74 -8.18 -5.24 17.36
CA GLY A 74 -6.86 -5.83 17.28
C GLY A 74 -5.76 -4.79 17.22
N VAL A 75 -5.90 -3.76 16.39
CA VAL A 75 -4.86 -2.71 16.28
C VAL A 75 -4.73 -1.87 17.55
N ARG A 76 -5.80 -1.73 18.33
CA ARG A 76 -5.83 -1.00 19.61
C ARG A 76 -5.41 -1.86 20.82
N ASP A 77 -5.33 -3.18 20.65
CA ASP A 77 -4.80 -4.06 21.69
C ASP A 77 -3.27 -3.87 21.82
N ILE A 78 -2.81 -3.47 23.00
CA ILE A 78 -1.41 -3.11 23.23
C ILE A 78 -0.43 -4.25 22.93
N THR A 79 -0.86 -5.52 23.07
CA THR A 79 -0.01 -6.67 22.80
C THR A 79 0.18 -6.82 21.29
N ILE A 80 -0.90 -6.74 20.53
CA ILE A 80 -0.88 -6.80 19.06
C ILE A 80 -0.17 -5.56 18.49
N SER A 81 -0.47 -4.34 18.95
CA SER A 81 0.21 -3.12 18.47
C SER A 81 1.73 -3.20 18.66
N ARG A 82 2.19 -3.79 19.78
CA ARG A 82 3.63 -4.01 20.02
C ARG A 82 4.24 -4.99 19.02
N LEU A 83 3.53 -6.05 18.64
CA LEU A 83 3.99 -6.99 17.62
C LEU A 83 4.06 -6.30 16.24
N ILE A 84 3.07 -5.48 15.90
CA ILE A 84 3.06 -4.69 14.66
C ILE A 84 4.25 -3.74 14.63
N ALA A 85 4.45 -2.95 15.70
CA ALA A 85 5.56 -2.02 15.82
C ALA A 85 6.93 -2.71 15.68
N ARG A 86 7.11 -3.90 16.28
CA ARG A 86 8.34 -4.69 16.12
C ARG A 86 8.54 -5.17 14.69
N LYS A 87 7.48 -5.66 14.03
CA LYS A 87 7.57 -6.11 12.63
C LYS A 87 7.86 -4.92 11.71
N LEU A 88 7.22 -3.77 11.92
CA LEU A 88 7.43 -2.53 11.18
C LEU A 88 8.85 -2.00 11.37
N ALA A 89 9.39 -2.03 12.59
CA ALA A 89 10.77 -1.65 12.84
C ALA A 89 11.78 -2.53 12.08
N LYS A 90 11.53 -3.85 11.99
CA LYS A 90 12.33 -4.74 11.15
C LYS A 90 12.25 -4.35 9.67
N PHE A 91 11.04 -4.04 9.20
CA PHE A 91 10.79 -3.58 7.83
C PHE A 91 11.58 -2.30 7.50
N HIS A 92 11.52 -1.29 8.37
CA HIS A 92 12.25 -0.03 8.24
C HIS A 92 13.76 -0.18 8.38
N SER A 93 14.25 -1.27 8.99
CA SER A 93 15.68 -1.54 9.13
C SER A 93 16.34 -2.16 7.90
N ILE A 94 15.56 -2.56 6.87
CA ILE A 94 16.10 -3.14 5.64
C ILE A 94 16.98 -2.09 4.94
N LYS A 95 18.24 -2.46 4.69
CA LYS A 95 19.19 -1.62 3.97
C LYS A 95 18.84 -1.61 2.48
N ILE A 96 18.37 -0.46 2.01
CA ILE A 96 17.95 -0.28 0.61
C ILE A 96 18.99 0.42 -0.28
N SER A 97 20.08 0.94 0.27
CA SER A 97 21.13 1.65 -0.48
C SER A 97 21.66 0.85 -1.66
N GLN A 98 21.94 -0.45 -1.46
CA GLN A 98 22.42 -1.35 -2.50
C GLN A 98 21.46 -1.50 -3.69
N TYR A 99 20.15 -1.35 -3.48
CA TYR A 99 19.15 -1.46 -4.56
C TYR A 99 18.99 -0.13 -5.32
N ILE A 100 19.19 0.98 -4.62
CA ILE A 100 19.21 2.34 -5.19
C ILE A 100 20.45 2.51 -6.07
N GLU A 101 21.64 2.17 -5.56
CA GLU A 101 22.93 2.34 -6.25
C GLU A 101 22.99 1.52 -7.54
N ASN A 102 22.43 0.31 -7.52
CA ASN A 102 22.36 -0.56 -8.70
C ASN A 102 21.25 -0.16 -9.70
N LYS A 103 20.56 0.98 -9.47
CA LYS A 103 19.43 1.46 -10.29
C LYS A 103 18.33 0.42 -10.49
N MET A 104 18.22 -0.56 -9.60
CA MET A 104 17.17 -1.57 -9.68
C MET A 104 15.80 -0.96 -9.32
N LEU A 105 15.83 0.19 -8.64
CA LEU A 105 14.65 0.92 -8.20
C LEU A 105 14.88 2.42 -8.41
N ASP A 106 13.96 3.08 -9.11
CA ASP A 106 14.00 4.53 -9.32
C ASP A 106 13.49 5.25 -8.05
N PHE A 107 14.41 5.38 -7.10
CA PHE A 107 14.14 5.66 -5.69
C PHE A 107 14.71 7.00 -5.22
N HIS A 108 15.08 7.88 -6.14
CA HIS A 108 15.51 9.24 -5.79
C HIS A 108 14.38 10.09 -5.21
N ILE A 109 13.12 9.68 -5.43
CA ILE A 109 11.92 10.35 -4.93
C ILE A 109 11.15 9.37 -4.03
N PRO A 110 10.80 9.77 -2.78
CA PRO A 110 9.93 9.00 -1.91
C PRO A 110 8.63 8.57 -2.61
N VAL A 111 8.17 7.35 -2.35
CA VAL A 111 6.99 6.76 -3.01
C VAL A 111 5.78 7.70 -2.94
N PHE A 112 5.55 8.34 -1.79
CA PHE A 112 4.44 9.27 -1.58
C PHE A 112 4.36 10.38 -2.64
N PHE A 113 5.45 11.12 -2.87
CA PHE A 113 5.45 12.22 -3.85
C PHE A 113 5.38 11.71 -5.29
N ARG A 114 6.00 10.56 -5.58
CA ARG A 114 5.88 9.92 -6.90
C ARG A 114 4.42 9.58 -7.21
N LEU A 115 3.68 9.01 -6.26
CA LEU A 115 2.27 8.67 -6.43
C LEU A 115 1.39 9.91 -6.57
N ILE A 116 1.54 10.91 -5.69
CA ILE A 116 0.78 12.16 -5.77
C ILE A 116 0.97 12.85 -7.11
N ARG A 117 2.20 12.96 -7.61
CA ARG A 117 2.49 13.56 -8.92
C ARG A 117 1.85 12.76 -10.07
N ARG A 118 1.84 11.42 -9.98
CA ARG A 118 1.16 10.55 -10.95
C ARG A 118 -0.35 10.77 -10.95
N PHE A 119 -0.96 10.88 -9.76
CA PHE A 119 -2.39 11.17 -9.63
C PHE A 119 -2.74 12.56 -10.18
N LEU A 120 -1.95 13.59 -9.86
CA LEU A 120 -2.12 14.94 -10.41
C LEU A 120 -1.96 14.97 -11.94
N ALA A 121 -1.02 14.20 -12.49
CA ALA A 121 -0.85 14.10 -13.94
C ALA A 121 -2.07 13.43 -14.61
N ALA A 122 -2.69 12.45 -13.95
CA ALA A 122 -3.89 11.77 -14.43
C ALA A 122 -5.20 12.53 -14.13
N TRP A 123 -5.14 13.60 -13.35
CA TRP A 123 -6.31 14.38 -12.93
C TRP A 123 -6.99 15.06 -14.13
N LYS A 124 -8.30 14.81 -14.27
CA LYS A 124 -9.16 15.41 -15.30
C LYS A 124 -10.09 16.43 -14.67
N ASP A 125 -10.03 17.67 -15.17
CA ASP A 125 -10.91 18.76 -14.72
C ASP A 125 -12.25 18.82 -15.47
N ARG A 126 -12.40 17.98 -16.51
CA ARG A 126 -13.60 17.93 -17.34
C ARG A 126 -14.13 16.52 -17.52
N PHE A 127 -15.41 16.38 -17.25
CA PHE A 127 -16.20 15.17 -17.42
C PHE A 127 -17.23 15.39 -18.54
N GLY A 128 -17.45 14.38 -19.38
CA GLY A 128 -18.37 14.48 -20.51
C GLY A 128 -19.84 14.61 -20.10
N ASP A 129 -20.19 14.14 -18.91
CA ASP A 129 -21.53 14.21 -18.35
C ASP A 129 -21.72 15.48 -17.47
N PRO A 130 -22.71 16.35 -17.76
CA PRO A 130 -22.95 17.57 -16.99
C PRO A 130 -23.28 17.34 -15.51
N SER A 131 -23.96 16.24 -15.17
CA SER A 131 -24.27 15.92 -13.77
C SER A 131 -22.99 15.62 -12.99
N SER A 132 -22.11 14.81 -13.58
CA SER A 132 -20.79 14.48 -13.03
C SER A 132 -19.89 15.71 -12.93
N GLN A 133 -19.89 16.60 -13.93
CA GLN A 133 -19.16 17.87 -13.89
C GLN A 133 -19.64 18.77 -12.75
N ASN A 134 -20.95 18.95 -12.60
CA ASN A 134 -21.51 19.79 -11.55
C ASN A 134 -21.23 19.24 -10.16
N LYS A 135 -21.33 17.92 -9.98
CA LYS A 135 -20.95 17.25 -8.73
C LYS A 135 -19.47 17.45 -8.42
N PHE A 136 -18.61 17.28 -9.42
CA PHE A 136 -17.17 17.46 -9.26
C PHE A 136 -16.82 18.88 -8.81
N VAL A 137 -17.27 19.90 -9.55
CA VAL A 137 -17.02 21.32 -9.24
C VAL A 137 -17.62 21.74 -7.90
N GLY A 138 -18.78 21.17 -7.52
CA GLY A 138 -19.43 21.49 -6.26
C GLY A 138 -18.84 20.78 -5.02
N THR A 139 -18.01 19.76 -5.21
CA THR A 139 -17.49 18.92 -4.11
C THR A 139 -15.97 19.06 -3.93
N PHE A 140 -15.23 19.16 -5.02
CA PHE A 140 -13.77 19.14 -5.00
C PHE A 140 -13.19 20.54 -5.21
N VAL A 141 -12.08 20.82 -4.53
CA VAL A 141 -11.25 22.00 -4.79
C VAL A 141 -10.57 21.89 -6.16
N SER A 142 -10.03 23.01 -6.66
CA SER A 142 -9.38 22.99 -7.96
C SER A 142 -8.07 22.19 -7.94
N LYS A 143 -7.65 21.68 -9.11
CA LYS A 143 -6.35 21.03 -9.26
C LYS A 143 -5.20 21.91 -8.77
N ALA A 144 -5.25 23.21 -9.07
CA ALA A 144 -4.24 24.17 -8.66
C ALA A 144 -4.15 24.30 -7.13
N ASP A 145 -5.29 24.27 -6.43
CA ASP A 145 -5.31 24.30 -4.96
C ASP A 145 -4.66 23.03 -4.38
N ILE A 146 -4.95 21.85 -4.93
CA ILE A 146 -4.28 20.60 -4.53
C ILE A 146 -2.78 20.66 -4.82
N GLU A 147 -2.36 21.19 -5.96
CA GLU A 147 -0.93 21.35 -6.29
C GLU A 147 -0.22 22.25 -5.27
N LEU A 148 -0.86 23.32 -4.80
CA LEU A 148 -0.33 24.18 -3.73
C LEU A 148 -0.22 23.44 -2.39
N GLU A 149 -1.23 22.64 -2.02
CA GLU A 149 -1.18 21.81 -0.81
C GLU A 149 -0.06 20.76 -0.88
N VAL A 150 0.19 20.17 -2.06
CA VAL A 150 1.29 19.23 -2.27
C VAL A 150 2.65 19.91 -2.05
N VAL A 151 2.85 21.13 -2.57
CA VAL A 151 4.06 21.92 -2.32
C VAL A 151 4.23 22.23 -0.83
N PHE A 152 3.15 22.57 -0.13
CA PHE A 152 3.18 22.82 1.30
C PHE A 152 3.60 21.56 2.09
N ILE A 153 3.04 20.40 1.74
CA ILE A 153 3.37 19.11 2.37
C ILE A 153 4.82 18.72 2.06
N GLU A 154 5.30 18.90 0.82
CA GLU A 154 6.70 18.70 0.43
C GLU A 154 7.65 19.48 1.36
N ALA A 155 7.40 20.78 1.53
CA ALA A 155 8.20 21.63 2.42
C ALA A 155 8.10 21.18 3.89
N ALA A 156 6.97 20.62 4.34
CA ALA A 156 6.83 20.10 5.69
C ALA A 156 7.67 18.84 5.93
N PHE A 157 7.71 17.91 4.97
CA PHE A 157 8.54 16.71 5.05
C PHE A 157 10.04 17.05 5.04
N GLU A 158 10.47 18.05 4.27
CA GLU A 158 11.85 18.55 4.29
C GLU A 158 12.27 19.04 5.68
N ARG A 159 11.38 19.75 6.39
CA ARG A 159 11.63 20.24 7.75
C ARG A 159 11.66 19.12 8.79
N LEU A 160 10.82 18.10 8.64
CA LEU A 160 10.73 16.98 9.57
C LEU A 160 12.01 16.14 9.58
N LYS A 161 12.78 16.13 8.47
CA LYS A 161 14.01 15.35 8.31
C LYS A 161 13.83 13.88 8.67
N SER A 162 12.64 13.33 8.40
CA SER A 162 12.36 11.92 8.62
C SER A 162 13.24 11.08 7.69
N PRO A 163 13.87 10.00 8.19
CA PRO A 163 14.72 9.18 7.33
C PRO A 163 13.87 8.52 6.25
N VAL A 164 14.45 8.41 5.05
CA VAL A 164 13.89 7.60 3.97
C VAL A 164 14.34 6.16 4.17
N VAL A 165 13.38 5.26 4.39
CA VAL A 165 13.60 3.84 4.70
C VAL A 165 12.68 2.98 3.86
N PHE A 166 12.91 1.67 3.83
CA PHE A 166 11.99 0.75 3.17
C PHE A 166 10.65 0.71 3.92
N CYS A 167 9.59 1.24 3.31
CA CYS A 167 8.26 1.35 3.88
C CYS A 167 7.27 0.42 3.16
N HIS A 168 6.22 0.02 3.86
CA HIS A 168 5.10 -0.71 3.26
C HIS A 168 4.16 0.24 2.51
N ASN A 169 3.95 1.44 3.06
CA ASN A 169 3.12 2.53 2.53
C ASN A 169 1.61 2.26 2.50
N ASP A 170 1.16 1.09 2.96
CA ASP A 170 -0.25 0.68 2.90
C ASP A 170 -0.62 -0.28 4.04
N LEU A 171 -0.28 0.08 5.28
CA LEU A 171 -0.52 -0.74 6.49
C LEU A 171 -1.97 -0.65 7.00
N LEU A 172 -2.91 -0.85 6.07
CA LEU A 172 -4.33 -1.04 6.36
C LEU A 172 -4.54 -2.29 7.21
N LEU A 173 -5.65 -2.34 7.96
CA LEU A 173 -5.94 -3.46 8.87
C LEU A 173 -6.04 -4.82 8.15
N ASN A 174 -6.56 -4.84 6.93
CA ASN A 174 -6.64 -6.04 6.08
C ASN A 174 -5.26 -6.52 5.56
N ASN A 175 -4.26 -5.65 5.55
CA ASN A 175 -2.90 -5.97 5.11
C ASN A 175 -2.02 -6.50 6.25
N ILE A 176 -2.57 -6.63 7.46
CA ILE A 176 -1.87 -7.11 8.64
C ILE A 176 -2.50 -8.42 9.12
N ILE A 177 -1.73 -9.50 9.05
CA ILE A 177 -2.14 -10.85 9.45
C ILE A 177 -1.56 -11.20 10.81
N TYR A 178 -2.42 -11.60 11.75
CA TYR A 178 -2.06 -12.05 13.08
C TYR A 178 -2.39 -13.54 13.26
N ASN A 179 -1.42 -14.34 13.71
CA ASN A 179 -1.58 -15.78 13.92
C ASN A 179 -1.56 -16.21 15.39
N ASN A 180 -1.87 -15.28 16.29
CA ASN A 180 -1.78 -15.39 17.75
C ASN A 180 -0.37 -15.19 18.35
N ASN A 181 0.70 -15.31 17.56
CA ASN A 181 2.07 -15.17 18.05
C ASN A 181 2.86 -14.06 17.33
N GLU A 182 2.64 -13.90 16.03
CA GLU A 182 3.41 -13.00 15.18
C GLU A 182 2.52 -12.23 14.19
N ILE A 183 3.13 -11.22 13.58
CA ILE A 183 2.54 -10.37 12.56
C ILE A 183 3.20 -10.65 11.22
N GLY A 184 2.37 -10.90 10.21
CA GLY A 184 2.74 -10.89 8.80
C GLY A 184 2.15 -9.66 8.11
N PHE A 185 2.92 -9.08 7.19
CA PHE A 185 2.41 -8.06 6.27
C PHE A 185 2.19 -8.69 4.89
N ILE A 186 1.15 -8.22 4.21
CA ILE A 186 0.80 -8.63 2.85
C ILE A 186 0.47 -7.38 2.03
N ASP A 187 0.39 -7.55 0.71
CA ASP A 187 0.03 -6.50 -0.23
C ASP A 187 1.07 -5.37 -0.36
N PHE A 188 2.13 -5.66 -1.11
CA PHE A 188 3.30 -4.78 -1.26
C PHE A 188 3.20 -3.86 -2.50
N GLU A 189 2.00 -3.58 -3.01
CA GLU A 189 1.75 -2.79 -4.23
C GLU A 189 2.38 -1.39 -4.17
N TYR A 190 2.39 -0.79 -2.98
CA TYR A 190 2.95 0.53 -2.73
C TYR A 190 4.28 0.49 -1.97
N ALA A 191 4.84 -0.69 -1.70
CA ALA A 191 6.06 -0.80 -0.91
C ALA A 191 7.26 -0.15 -1.61
N GLY A 192 8.16 0.43 -0.83
CA GLY A 192 9.37 1.10 -1.33
C GLY A 192 9.86 2.20 -0.37
N PRO A 193 10.95 2.90 -0.73
CA PRO A 193 11.51 3.98 0.06
C PRO A 193 10.52 5.10 0.20
N ASN A 194 10.24 5.41 1.45
CA ASN A 194 9.44 6.55 1.80
C ASN A 194 9.89 7.08 3.15
N PHE A 195 9.33 8.21 3.58
CA PHE A 195 9.56 8.71 4.91
C PHE A 195 9.06 7.70 5.94
N GLN A 196 9.91 7.35 6.90
CA GLN A 196 9.52 6.47 8.02
C GLN A 196 8.27 6.98 8.74
N SER A 197 8.21 8.30 8.95
CA SER A 197 7.09 8.97 9.61
C SER A 197 5.78 8.81 8.87
N PHE A 198 5.79 8.78 7.52
CA PHE A 198 4.59 8.57 6.73
C PHE A 198 4.00 7.19 6.98
N ASP A 199 4.83 6.13 6.92
CA ASP A 199 4.37 4.75 7.09
C ASP A 199 3.78 4.50 8.50
N ILE A 200 4.39 5.12 9.52
CA ILE A 200 3.88 5.10 10.91
C ILE A 200 2.58 5.88 11.04
N ALA A 201 2.52 7.10 10.49
CA ALA A 201 1.33 7.95 10.57
C ALA A 201 0.15 7.33 9.82
N ASN A 202 0.39 6.74 8.65
CA ASN A 202 -0.60 5.97 7.90
C ASN A 202 -1.16 4.83 8.73
N HIS A 203 -0.29 4.04 9.38
CA HIS A 203 -0.73 2.97 10.28
C HIS A 203 -1.55 3.50 11.47
N PHE A 204 -1.20 4.66 12.04
CA PHE A 204 -1.98 5.27 13.11
C PHE A 204 -3.35 5.78 12.66
N ALA A 205 -3.50 6.23 11.41
CA ALA A 205 -4.80 6.65 10.88
C ALA A 205 -5.82 5.48 10.92
N GLU A 206 -5.36 4.25 10.70
CA GLU A 206 -6.18 3.04 10.75
C GLU A 206 -6.74 2.72 12.14
N PHE A 207 -6.19 3.32 13.21
CA PHE A 207 -6.75 3.18 14.55
C PHE A 207 -8.13 3.81 14.66
N ALA A 208 -8.49 4.77 13.80
CA ALA A 208 -9.80 5.38 13.78
C ALA A 208 -10.87 4.42 13.20
N GLY A 209 -10.46 3.57 12.24
CA GLY A 209 -11.33 2.65 11.51
C GLY A 209 -12.15 3.32 10.42
N PHE A 210 -12.45 2.55 9.36
CA PHE A 210 -13.15 3.01 8.14
C PHE A 210 -14.42 3.83 8.39
N ALA A 211 -15.22 3.46 9.40
CA ALA A 211 -16.49 4.14 9.71
C ALA A 211 -16.34 5.59 10.19
N SER A 212 -15.18 5.96 10.74
CA SER A 212 -14.94 7.31 11.28
C SER A 212 -14.37 8.29 10.25
N ILE A 213 -13.69 7.78 9.20
CA ILE A 213 -13.03 8.61 8.18
C ILE A 213 -14.01 8.93 7.03
N LEU A 214 -14.83 7.97 6.60
CA LEU A 214 -15.82 8.16 5.52
C LEU A 214 -17.20 8.61 6.02
N GLY A 215 -17.44 8.65 7.33
CA GLY A 215 -18.70 9.19 7.88
C GLY A 215 -18.96 10.65 7.45
N ASN A 216 -17.91 11.39 7.09
CA ASN A 216 -17.98 12.77 6.59
C ASN A 216 -17.65 12.90 5.09
N LEU A 217 -17.16 11.84 4.44
CA LEU A 217 -16.81 11.80 3.02
C LEU A 217 -17.53 10.60 2.44
N GLY A 218 -18.76 10.81 1.95
CA GLY A 218 -19.64 9.75 1.48
C GLY A 218 -18.94 8.68 0.65
N ASP A 219 -19.35 7.43 0.85
CA ASP A 219 -18.86 6.19 0.24
C ASP A 219 -17.88 6.33 -0.96
N CYS A 220 -16.58 6.44 -0.64
CA CYS A 220 -15.49 6.39 -1.62
C CYS A 220 -15.06 4.95 -1.98
N SER A 221 -15.85 3.92 -1.63
CA SER A 221 -15.50 2.51 -1.94
C SER A 221 -15.54 2.16 -3.43
N GLN A 222 -15.89 3.12 -4.29
CA GLN A 222 -15.85 3.00 -5.74
C GLN A 222 -15.03 4.14 -6.35
N ILE A 223 -13.70 4.04 -6.28
CA ILE A 223 -12.87 4.73 -7.26
C ILE A 223 -13.07 3.98 -8.59
N ASP A 224 -14.02 4.46 -9.38
CA ASP A 224 -14.25 3.94 -10.72
C ASP A 224 -13.15 4.45 -11.67
N PHE A 225 -12.24 3.56 -12.08
CA PHE A 225 -11.20 3.87 -13.06
C PHE A 225 -11.73 3.97 -14.50
N ASN A 226 -13.04 3.85 -14.73
CA ASN A 226 -13.65 4.06 -16.04
C ASN A 226 -13.44 5.48 -16.59
N TYR A 227 -13.17 6.47 -15.73
CA TYR A 227 -12.92 7.84 -16.17
C TYR A 227 -11.52 8.10 -16.73
N LEU A 228 -10.61 7.11 -16.75
CA LEU A 228 -9.23 7.27 -17.27
C LEU A 228 -9.10 7.11 -18.79
N GLU A 229 -10.19 7.14 -19.57
CA GLU A 229 -10.18 7.08 -21.05
C GLU A 229 -9.70 8.37 -21.75
#